data_AF-A0A3L7XDG3-F1
#
_entry.id   AF-A0A3L7XDG3-F1
#
_cell.length_a   1.000
_cell.length_b   1.000
_cell.length_c   1.000
_cell.angle_alpha   90.00
_cell.angle_beta   90.00
_cell.angle_gamma   90.00
#
_symmetry.space_group_name_H-M   'P 1'
#
loop_
_entity.id
_entity.type
_entity.pdbx_description
1 polymer ?
#
loop_
_entity_poly.entity_id
_entity_poly.type
_entity_poly.pdbx_seq_one_letter_code
_entity_poly.pdbx_strand_id
1 'polypeptide(L)'
;MDQWEYRVAYVDSRGRISCEGVEFIRQSGEHRTTFASRYLSALGRDGWSLSGIQHLGRSETAYFVLQRPLTATAAAGAAEAGTPA
;
A
#
# COMPACT_ATOMS: atom_id res chain seq x y z
N MET A 1 -9.52 -22.15 -0.08
CA MET A 1 -8.55 -21.29 0.61
C MET A 1 -8.82 -19.87 0.17
N ASP A 2 -9.14 -18.98 1.09
CA ASP A 2 -9.24 -17.55 0.81
C ASP A 2 -7.90 -17.05 0.22
N GLN A 3 -7.95 -16.57 -1.02
CA GLN A 3 -6.78 -16.01 -1.70
C GLN A 3 -6.75 -14.52 -1.44
N TRP A 4 -5.58 -14.01 -1.07
CA TRP A 4 -5.36 -12.61 -0.69
C TRP A 4 -4.31 -11.99 -1.60
N GLU A 5 -4.56 -10.76 -2.00
CA GLU A 5 -3.56 -9.90 -2.62
C GLU A 5 -2.95 -9.01 -1.54
N TYR A 6 -1.62 -8.92 -1.53
CA TYR A 6 -0.87 -8.11 -0.58
C TYR A 6 -0.12 -6.98 -1.27
N ARG A 7 -0.04 -5.86 -0.58
CA ARG A 7 0.72 -4.67 -1.00
C ARG A 7 1.49 -4.13 0.19
N VAL A 8 2.70 -3.65 -0.04
CA VAL A 8 3.55 -3.08 1.00
C VAL A 8 3.91 -1.65 0.64
N ALA A 9 3.61 -0.73 1.55
CA ALA A 9 3.96 0.68 1.42
C ALA A 9 5.07 1.03 2.40
N TYR A 10 6.15 1.63 1.90
CA TYR A 10 7.10 2.34 2.75
C TYR A 10 6.49 3.68 3.16
N VAL A 11 6.47 3.96 4.46
CA VAL A 11 5.91 5.18 5.03
C VAL A 11 7.01 5.94 5.76
N ASP A 12 7.31 7.15 5.31
CA ASP A 12 8.03 8.19 6.05
C ASP A 12 7.05 9.30 6.39
N SER A 13 6.61 9.34 7.65
CA SER A 13 5.60 10.29 8.12
C SER A 13 6.05 11.75 8.06
N ARG A 14 7.33 12.02 7.77
CA ARG A 14 7.85 13.35 7.49
C ARG A 14 7.33 13.93 6.18
N GLY A 15 7.03 13.08 5.18
CA GLY A 15 6.30 13.54 4.01
C GLY A 15 6.34 12.68 2.76
N ARG A 16 6.71 11.41 2.85
CA ARG A 16 6.78 10.53 1.68
C ARG A 16 6.23 9.16 2.02
N ILE A 17 5.34 8.66 1.18
CA ILE A 17 4.92 7.27 1.18
C ILE A 17 5.24 6.72 -0.20
N SER A 18 5.87 5.56 -0.30
CA SER A 18 6.18 4.91 -1.56
C SER A 18 5.55 3.52 -1.59
N CYS A 19 4.87 3.20 -2.68
CA CYS A 19 4.18 1.93 -2.85
C CYS A 19 4.22 1.53 -4.32
N GLU A 20 4.84 0.38 -4.62
CA GLU A 20 4.96 -0.17 -5.99
C GLU A 20 5.50 0.84 -7.02
N GLY A 21 6.45 1.68 -6.61
CA GLY A 21 7.04 2.71 -7.48
C GLY A 21 6.23 4.00 -7.60
N VAL A 22 5.04 4.09 -7.00
CA VAL A 22 4.26 5.33 -6.91
C VAL A 22 4.57 6.05 -5.60
N GLU A 23 4.94 7.33 -5.71
CA GLU A 23 5.20 8.19 -4.56
C GLU A 23 3.97 9.04 -4.22
N PHE A 24 3.65 9.08 -2.94
CA PHE A 24 2.61 9.92 -2.36
C PHE A 24 3.27 10.93 -1.42
N ILE A 25 3.22 12.20 -1.82
CA ILE A 25 3.96 13.28 -1.16
C ILE A 25 3.02 14.12 -0.29
N ARG A 26 3.53 14.52 0.88
CA ARG A 26 2.85 15.42 1.79
C ARG A 26 2.78 16.82 1.20
N GLN A 27 1.60 17.43 1.28
CA GLN A 27 1.39 18.78 0.78
C GLN A 27 2.00 19.82 1.74
N SER A 28 2.35 21.00 1.21
CA SER A 28 2.86 22.09 2.04
C SER A 28 1.82 22.49 3.10
N GLY A 29 2.26 22.66 4.34
CA GLY A 29 1.37 22.96 5.48
C GLY A 29 0.51 21.79 5.98
N GLU A 30 0.55 20.63 5.34
CA GLU A 30 -0.25 19.47 5.77
C GLU A 30 0.29 18.87 7.07
N HIS A 31 -0.60 18.49 7.98
CA HIS A 31 -0.25 17.78 9.20
C HIS A 31 0.08 16.32 8.89
N ARG A 32 1.03 15.73 9.64
CA ARG A 32 1.48 14.34 9.40
C ARG A 32 0.35 13.31 9.52
N THR A 33 -0.56 13.52 10.46
CA THR A 33 -1.74 12.67 10.66
C THR A 33 -2.72 12.79 9.50
N THR A 34 -2.97 14.00 8.99
CA THR A 34 -3.78 14.24 7.79
C THR A 34 -3.17 13.57 6.57
N PHE A 35 -1.85 13.70 6.38
CA PHE A 35 -1.11 13.06 5.30
C PHE A 35 -1.28 11.53 5.31
N ALA A 36 -1.06 10.88 6.45
CA ALA A 36 -1.23 9.44 6.60
C ALA A 36 -2.71 9.02 6.42
N SER A 37 -3.65 9.78 6.98
CA SER A 37 -5.09 9.51 6.84
C SER A 37 -5.55 9.62 5.39
N ARG A 38 -5.05 10.60 4.62
CA ARG A 38 -5.36 10.76 3.19
C ARG A 38 -4.91 9.57 2.37
N TYR A 39 -3.70 9.06 2.67
CA TYR A 39 -3.18 7.85 2.02
C TYR A 39 -4.03 6.61 2.35
N LEU A 40 -4.30 6.37 3.65
CA LEU A 40 -5.12 5.23 4.08
C LEU A 40 -6.56 5.29 3.55
N SER A 41 -7.14 6.49 3.48
CA SER A 41 -8.47 6.70 2.92
C SER A 41 -8.53 6.39 1.42
N ALA A 42 -7.48 6.75 0.66
CA ALA A 42 -7.39 6.42 -0.75
C ALA A 42 -7.30 4.90 -0.97
N LEU A 43 -6.50 4.21 -0.16
CA LEU A 43 -6.40 2.75 -0.17
C LEU A 43 -7.71 2.05 0.20
N GLY A 44 -8.39 2.53 1.23
CA GLY A 44 -9.70 1.99 1.65
C GLY A 44 -10.76 2.10 0.55
N ARG A 45 -10.74 3.19 -0.24
CA ARG A 45 -11.62 3.34 -1.42
C ARG A 45 -11.29 2.34 -2.54
N ASP A 46 -10.04 1.90 -2.65
CA ASP A 46 -9.59 0.88 -3.61
C ASP A 46 -9.73 -0.56 -3.06
N GLY A 47 -10.37 -0.71 -1.89
CA GLY A 47 -10.64 -2.01 -1.26
C GLY A 47 -9.49 -2.59 -0.44
N TRP A 48 -8.40 -1.84 -0.25
CA TRP A 48 -7.29 -2.27 0.59
C TRP A 48 -7.56 -2.03 2.06
N SER A 49 -7.21 -3.02 2.87
CA SER A 49 -7.28 -2.95 4.33
C SER A 49 -5.89 -3.04 4.93
N LEU A 50 -5.61 -2.26 5.98
CA LEU A 50 -4.36 -2.34 6.71
C LEU A 50 -4.33 -3.63 7.55
N SER A 51 -3.33 -4.48 7.31
CA SER A 51 -3.17 -5.76 8.02
C SER A 51 -2.02 -5.75 9.02
N GLY A 52 -1.04 -4.87 8.85
CA GLY A 52 0.08 -4.78 9.77
C GLY A 52 0.94 -3.55 9.58
N ILE A 53 1.73 -3.24 10.61
CA ILE A 53 2.72 -2.17 10.61
C ILE A 53 4.04 -2.75 11.13
N GLN A 54 5.11 -2.58 10.35
CA GLN A 54 6.46 -2.93 10.75
C GLN A 54 7.30 -1.66 10.89
N HIS A 55 7.62 -1.29 12.12
CA HIS A 55 8.47 -0.14 12.39
C HIS A 55 9.91 -0.40 11.95
N LEU A 56 10.54 0.62 11.35
CA LEU A 56 11.93 0.55 10.94
C LEU A 56 12.83 1.23 11.99
N GLY A 57 14.13 0.93 11.93
CA GLY A 57 15.10 1.46 12.89
C GLY A 57 15.28 2.99 12.83
N ARG A 58 14.86 3.63 11.72
CA ARG A 58 14.80 5.08 11.63
C ARG A 58 13.47 5.57 12.19
N SER A 59 13.54 6.51 13.14
CA SER A 59 12.36 7.18 13.69
C SER A 59 11.43 7.67 12.58
N GLU A 60 10.12 7.58 12.81
CA GLU A 60 9.09 8.13 11.91
C GLU A 60 8.89 7.34 10.61
N THR A 61 9.57 6.20 10.44
CA THR A 61 9.46 5.32 9.26
C THR A 61 8.94 3.93 9.58
N ALA A 62 8.14 3.34 8.68
CA ALA A 62 7.55 2.01 8.82
C ALA A 62 7.17 1.40 7.47
N TYR A 63 6.99 0.09 7.41
CA TYR A 63 6.24 -0.57 6.35
C TYR A 63 4.79 -0.78 6.79
N PHE A 64 3.84 -0.36 5.95
CA PHE A 64 2.44 -0.69 6.10
C PHE A 64 2.13 -1.87 5.18
N VAL A 65 1.63 -2.95 5.76
CA VAL A 65 1.18 -4.13 5.02
C VAL A 65 -0.32 -3.99 4.80
N LEU A 66 -0.73 -4.10 3.55
CA LEU A 66 -2.09 -3.94 3.09
C LEU A 66 -2.54 -5.26 2.46
N GLN A 67 -3.82 -5.59 2.62
CA GLN A 67 -4.41 -6.77 2.04
C GLN A 67 -5.79 -6.48 1.46
N ARG A 68 -6.15 -7.21 0.41
CA ARG A 68 -7.52 -7.29 -0.10
C ARG A 68 -7.83 -8.71 -0.62
N PRO A 69 -9.09 -9.13 -0.63
CA PRO A 69 -9.45 -10.43 -1.22
C PRO A 69 -9.08 -10.47 -2.70
N LEU A 70 -8.44 -11.55 -3.14
CA LEU A 70 -8.13 -11.76 -4.55
C LEU A 70 -9.44 -12.00 -5.31
N THR A 71 -9.89 -11.01 -6.07
CA THR A 71 -11.06 -11.19 -6.95
C THR A 71 -10.63 -11.99 -8.18
N ALA A 72 -11.51 -12.88 -8.68
CA ALA A 72 -11.20 -13.80 -9.78
C ALA A 72 -10.65 -13.11 -11.06
N THR A 73 -10.95 -11.83 -11.26
CA THR A 73 -10.38 -11.00 -12.34
C THR A 73 -8.86 -10.82 -12.26
N ALA A 74 -8.27 -10.73 -11.06
CA ALA A 74 -6.81 -10.62 -10.90
C ALA A 74 -6.10 -11.96 -11.17
N ALA A 75 -6.77 -13.08 -10.86
CA ALA A 75 -6.24 -14.42 -11.13
C ALA A 75 -6.16 -14.72 -12.64
N ALA A 76 -7.05 -14.15 -13.45
CA ALA A 76 -7.02 -14.31 -14.91
C ALA A 76 -5.84 -13.58 -15.57
N GLY A 77 -5.48 -12.39 -15.10
CA GLY A 77 -4.35 -11.61 -15.65
C GLY A 77 -2.96 -12.21 -15.34
N ALA A 78 -2.83 -12.96 -14.25
CA ALA A 78 -1.59 -13.66 -13.90
C ALA A 78 -1.37 -14.94 -14.73
N ALA A 79 -2.44 -15.60 -15.20
CA ALA A 79 -2.35 -16.81 -16.00
C ALA A 79 -1.89 -16.55 -17.45
N GLU A 80 -2.16 -15.36 -18.01
CA GLU A 80 -1.76 -15.01 -19.38
C GLU A 80 -0.29 -14.52 -19.49
N ALA A 81 0.35 -14.17 -18.37
CA ALA A 81 1.75 -13.72 -18.35
C ALA A 81 2.78 -14.89 -18.32
N GLY A 82 2.31 -16.14 -18.34
CA GLY A 82 3.10 -17.34 -18.08
C GLY A 82 3.49 -18.20 -19.28
N THR A 83 3.49 -17.70 -20.52
CA THR A 83 4.00 -18.45 -21.67
C THR A 83 5.25 -17.80 -22.25
N PRO A 84 6.47 -18.24 -21.88
CA PRO A 84 7.65 -17.93 -22.67
C PRO A 84 7.66 -18.82 -23.92
N ALA A 85 7.90 -18.19 -25.07
CA ALA A 85 8.25 -18.85 -26.33
C ALA A 85 9.73 -19.26 -26.33
#